data_AF-A0A7W1KE66-F1
#
_entry.id   AF-A0A7W1KE66-F1
#
_cell.length_a   1.000
_cell.length_b   1.000
_cell.length_c   1.000
_cell.angle_alpha   90.00
_cell.angle_beta   90.00
_cell.angle_gamma   90.00
#
_symmetry.space_group_name_H-M   'P 1'
#
loop_
_entity.id
_entity.type
_entity.pdbx_description
1 polymer ?
#
loop_
_entity_poly.entity_id
_entity_poly.type
_entity_poly.pdbx_seq_one_letter_code
_entity_poly.pdbx_strand_id
1 'polypeptide(L)'
;MTSRHKQLLRCFAHLPQQILSLHQIDNATEFVLHSLCHEGGFNLSKAAYFIDNPDFDCLKGVAGFNKDEEVHTCDDILANEDYFTRHMDSCQFNKRVRRITAPSVKKIDDSIEKAVSRLAALLEIEDPSYYTLTIKHNNFGLVIYEQKTAEDHKMQEELLTGLALLGFCPIN
;
A
#
# COMPACT_ATOMS: atom_id res chain seq x y z
N MET A 1 18.70 -2.17 -19.81
CA MET A 1 17.57 -2.40 -18.89
C MET A 1 17.87 -3.64 -18.04
N THR A 2 17.98 -3.47 -16.73
CA THR A 2 18.21 -4.56 -15.76
C THR A 2 17.00 -5.50 -15.72
N SER A 3 17.19 -6.75 -15.27
CA SER A 3 16.12 -7.75 -15.13
C SER A 3 14.98 -7.24 -14.24
N ARG A 4 15.31 -6.56 -13.14
CA ARG A 4 14.37 -5.98 -12.17
C ARG A 4 13.47 -4.91 -12.78
N HIS A 5 14.04 -3.99 -13.58
CA HIS A 5 13.24 -2.95 -14.23
C HIS A 5 12.21 -3.52 -15.22
N LYS A 6 12.55 -4.62 -15.91
CA LYS A 6 11.59 -5.33 -16.78
C LYS A 6 10.46 -6.00 -15.99
N GLN A 7 10.74 -6.53 -14.79
CA GLN A 7 9.73 -7.12 -13.91
C GLN A 7 8.75 -6.05 -13.41
N LEU A 8 9.26 -4.91 -12.95
CA LEU A 8 8.44 -3.78 -12.51
C LEU A 8 7.55 -3.22 -13.64
N LEU A 9 8.11 -3.03 -14.84
CA LEU A 9 7.32 -2.59 -16.00
C LEU A 9 6.20 -3.58 -16.35
N ARG A 10 6.46 -4.89 -16.23
CA ARG A 10 5.41 -5.89 -16.40
C ARG A 10 4.35 -5.75 -15.30
N CYS A 11 4.74 -5.60 -14.04
CA CYS A 11 3.79 -5.38 -12.95
C CYS A 11 2.87 -4.18 -13.23
N PHE A 12 3.43 -3.02 -13.59
CA PHE A 12 2.63 -1.83 -13.87
C PHE A 12 1.80 -1.90 -15.15
N ALA A 13 2.26 -2.63 -16.16
CA ALA A 13 1.51 -2.78 -17.41
C ALA A 13 0.20 -3.57 -17.21
N HIS A 14 0.20 -4.55 -16.30
CA HIS A 14 -0.97 -5.40 -16.07
C HIS A 14 -1.88 -4.87 -14.95
N LEU A 15 -1.33 -4.16 -13.95
CA LEU A 15 -2.10 -3.70 -12.79
C LEU A 15 -3.34 -2.88 -13.13
N PRO A 16 -3.32 -1.88 -14.05
CA PRO A 16 -4.52 -1.14 -14.42
C PRO A 16 -5.62 -2.04 -14.98
N GLN A 17 -5.27 -3.02 -15.83
CA GLN A 17 -6.23 -3.97 -16.39
C GLN A 17 -6.82 -4.86 -15.30
N GLN A 18 -5.98 -5.27 -14.34
CA GLN A 18 -6.41 -6.06 -13.18
C GLN A 18 -7.34 -5.22 -12.30
N ILE A 19 -7.01 -3.97 -11.95
CA ILE A 19 -7.89 -3.08 -11.17
C ILE A 19 -9.28 -2.96 -11.79
N LEU A 20 -9.37 -2.88 -13.12
CA LEU A 20 -10.65 -2.86 -13.83
C LEU A 20 -11.41 -4.20 -13.76
N SER A 21 -10.73 -5.34 -13.67
CA SER A 21 -11.42 -6.62 -13.43
C SER A 21 -11.86 -6.80 -11.97
N LEU A 22 -11.17 -6.15 -11.02
CA LEU A 22 -11.45 -6.24 -9.58
C LEU A 22 -12.62 -5.34 -9.11
N HIS A 23 -13.39 -4.72 -10.02
CA HIS A 23 -14.50 -3.81 -9.68
C HIS A 23 -15.60 -4.42 -8.78
N GLN A 24 -15.59 -5.75 -8.59
CA GLN A 24 -16.54 -6.45 -7.71
C GLN A 24 -15.94 -6.90 -6.38
N ILE A 25 -14.66 -6.61 -6.11
CA ILE A 25 -13.96 -7.10 -4.93
C ILE A 25 -13.77 -6.00 -3.88
N ASP A 26 -14.19 -6.30 -2.66
CA ASP A 26 -14.13 -5.38 -1.52
C ASP A 26 -12.69 -5.02 -1.07
N ASN A 27 -11.70 -5.87 -1.38
CA ASN A 27 -10.30 -5.73 -0.98
C ASN A 27 -9.34 -5.42 -2.16
N ALA A 28 -9.81 -4.68 -3.16
CA ALA A 28 -9.00 -4.25 -4.30
C ALA A 28 -7.74 -3.46 -3.89
N THR A 29 -7.81 -2.67 -2.82
CA THR A 29 -6.66 -1.91 -2.33
C THR A 29 -5.57 -2.84 -1.76
N GLU A 30 -5.96 -3.87 -1.01
CA GLU A 30 -5.04 -4.91 -0.55
C GLU A 30 -4.37 -5.63 -1.72
N PHE A 31 -5.12 -5.93 -2.79
CA PHE A 31 -4.57 -6.55 -4.00
C PHE A 31 -3.48 -5.71 -4.65
N VAL A 32 -3.76 -4.42 -4.87
CA VAL A 32 -2.82 -3.51 -5.52
C VAL A 32 -1.59 -3.33 -4.64
N LEU A 33 -1.77 -3.10 -3.34
CA LEU A 33 -0.65 -2.95 -2.42
C LEU A 33 0.21 -4.22 -2.39
N HIS A 34 -0.41 -5.40 -2.32
CA HIS A 34 0.29 -6.69 -2.36
C HIS A 34 1.10 -6.84 -3.65
N SER A 35 0.48 -6.62 -4.81
CA SER A 35 1.14 -6.74 -6.11
C SER A 35 2.32 -5.78 -6.28
N LEU A 36 2.20 -4.56 -5.75
CA LEU A 36 3.30 -3.59 -5.76
C LEU A 36 4.44 -4.00 -4.81
N CYS A 37 4.13 -4.57 -3.65
CA CYS A 37 5.13 -4.90 -2.64
C CYS A 37 5.80 -6.26 -2.85
N HIS A 38 5.16 -7.18 -3.57
CA HIS A 38 5.68 -8.52 -3.88
C HIS A 38 7.03 -8.49 -4.64
N GLU A 39 7.73 -9.62 -4.70
CA GLU A 39 9.05 -9.76 -5.33
C GLU A 39 9.08 -9.31 -6.81
N GLY A 40 7.97 -9.52 -7.54
CA GLY A 40 7.81 -9.05 -8.92
C GLY A 40 7.61 -7.53 -9.08
N GLY A 41 7.34 -6.84 -7.98
CA GLY A 41 7.21 -5.40 -7.87
C GLY A 41 8.43 -4.77 -7.20
N PHE A 42 8.19 -4.02 -6.12
CA PHE A 42 9.23 -3.32 -5.36
C PHE A 42 9.96 -4.21 -4.36
N ASN A 43 9.43 -5.40 -4.06
CA ASN A 43 10.02 -6.33 -3.11
C ASN A 43 10.19 -5.72 -1.70
N LEU A 44 9.18 -4.99 -1.24
CA LEU A 44 9.17 -4.35 0.07
C LEU A 44 8.97 -5.40 1.17
N SER A 45 9.42 -5.11 2.38
CA SER A 45 9.22 -6.02 3.52
C SER A 45 7.94 -5.76 4.27
N LYS A 46 7.66 -4.50 4.61
CA LYS A 46 6.34 -4.08 5.09
C LYS A 46 5.93 -2.78 4.42
N ALA A 47 4.64 -2.63 4.20
CA ALA A 47 4.03 -1.40 3.73
C ALA A 47 2.61 -1.25 4.29
N ALA A 48 2.23 -0.03 4.66
CA ALA A 48 0.91 0.30 5.16
C ALA A 48 0.36 1.49 4.37
N TYR A 49 -0.90 1.38 3.98
CA TYR A 49 -1.62 2.42 3.25
C TYR A 49 -2.79 2.96 4.08
N PHE A 50 -2.88 4.28 4.13
CA PHE A 50 -3.87 5.03 4.86
C PHE A 50 -4.53 6.06 3.95
N ILE A 51 -5.78 6.39 4.28
CA ILE A 51 -6.48 7.54 3.71
C ILE A 51 -6.70 8.56 4.81
N ASP A 52 -6.22 9.76 4.55
CA ASP A 52 -6.40 10.97 5.34
C ASP A 52 -7.48 11.84 4.70
N ASN A 53 -8.52 12.15 5.46
CA ASN A 53 -9.56 13.08 5.09
C ASN A 53 -9.57 14.24 6.10
N PRO A 54 -9.00 15.41 5.73
CA PRO A 54 -8.98 16.56 6.61
C PRO A 54 -10.36 17.14 6.90
N ASP A 55 -11.31 17.05 5.96
CA ASP A 55 -12.65 17.61 6.16
C ASP A 55 -13.36 16.94 7.34
N PHE A 56 -13.21 15.61 7.48
CA PHE A 56 -13.74 14.82 8.60
C PHE A 56 -12.78 14.63 9.77
N ASP A 57 -11.59 15.24 9.73
CA ASP A 57 -10.53 15.05 10.73
C ASP A 57 -10.23 13.55 10.99
N CYS A 58 -10.03 12.80 9.92
CA CYS A 58 -9.93 11.34 10.01
C CYS A 58 -8.79 10.80 9.16
N LEU A 59 -7.92 10.00 9.78
CA LEU A 59 -6.98 9.10 9.15
C LEU A 59 -7.44 7.66 9.40
N LYS A 60 -7.63 6.87 8.34
CA LYS A 60 -8.05 5.47 8.40
C LYS A 60 -7.03 4.58 7.70
N GLY A 61 -6.61 3.50 8.34
CA GLY A 61 -5.81 2.46 7.68
C GLY A 61 -6.67 1.63 6.72
N VAL A 62 -6.15 1.38 5.52
CA VAL A 62 -6.90 0.73 4.44
C VAL A 62 -6.33 -0.64 4.11
N ALA A 63 -5.01 -0.74 3.93
CA ALA A 63 -4.36 -1.99 3.55
C ALA A 63 -2.95 -2.08 4.15
N GLY A 64 -2.57 -3.28 4.57
CA GLY A 64 -1.22 -3.58 5.04
C GLY A 64 -0.63 -4.78 4.31
N PHE A 65 0.65 -4.68 4.00
CA PHE A 65 1.48 -5.74 3.44
C PHE A 65 2.62 -6.06 4.41
N ASN A 66 2.84 -7.35 4.64
CA ASN A 66 4.01 -7.89 5.33
C ASN A 66 4.51 -9.10 4.54
N LYS A 67 5.79 -9.10 4.18
CA LYS A 67 6.41 -10.15 3.38
C LYS A 67 6.33 -11.53 4.04
N ASP A 68 6.41 -11.58 5.38
CA ASP A 68 6.28 -12.83 6.12
C ASP A 68 4.84 -13.42 6.08
N GLU A 69 3.86 -12.62 5.64
CA GLU A 69 2.45 -12.99 5.50
C GLU A 69 2.00 -12.99 4.02
N GLU A 70 2.93 -12.94 3.06
CA GLU A 70 2.59 -12.78 1.64
C GLU A 70 1.99 -14.04 1.01
N VAL A 71 1.10 -13.85 0.03
CA VAL A 71 0.79 -14.90 -0.96
C VAL A 71 1.89 -14.90 -2.02
N HIS A 72 2.54 -16.05 -2.26
CA HIS A 72 3.72 -16.14 -3.12
C HIS A 72 3.44 -16.13 -4.63
N THR A 73 2.19 -16.09 -5.07
CA THR A 73 1.81 -16.27 -6.47
C THR A 73 0.71 -15.28 -6.89
N CYS A 74 1.08 -14.22 -7.64
CA CYS A 74 0.11 -13.26 -8.20
C CYS A 74 -0.94 -13.91 -9.10
N ASP A 75 -0.58 -14.96 -9.85
CA ASP A 75 -1.51 -15.66 -10.74
C ASP A 75 -2.61 -16.38 -9.94
N ASP A 76 -2.28 -16.89 -8.75
CA ASP A 76 -3.25 -17.55 -7.86
C ASP A 76 -4.21 -16.53 -7.21
N ILE A 77 -3.76 -15.28 -7.02
CA ILE A 77 -4.58 -14.22 -6.45
C ILE A 77 -5.72 -13.84 -7.39
N LEU A 78 -5.45 -13.67 -8.68
CA LEU A 78 -6.47 -13.31 -9.68
C LEU A 78 -7.32 -14.50 -10.11
N ALA A 79 -6.74 -15.71 -10.12
CA ALA A 79 -7.49 -16.91 -10.40
C ALA A 79 -8.45 -17.29 -9.25
N ASN A 80 -8.21 -16.79 -8.03
CA ASN A 80 -8.99 -17.15 -6.84
C ASN A 80 -9.14 -15.96 -5.87
N GLU A 81 -10.01 -15.03 -6.24
CA GLU A 81 -10.36 -13.84 -5.46
C GLU A 81 -10.76 -14.20 -4.01
N ASP A 82 -11.65 -15.19 -3.85
CA ASP A 82 -12.13 -15.67 -2.54
C ASP A 82 -10.99 -16.19 -1.65
N TYR A 83 -9.97 -16.82 -2.24
CA TYR A 83 -8.79 -17.26 -1.49
C TYR A 83 -8.00 -16.05 -1.00
N PHE A 84 -7.76 -15.07 -1.87
CA PHE A 84 -7.01 -13.86 -1.50
C PHE A 84 -7.71 -13.05 -0.42
N THR A 85 -9.02 -12.83 -0.53
CA THR A 85 -9.79 -12.12 0.50
C THR A 85 -9.69 -12.82 1.85
N ARG A 86 -9.90 -14.15 1.88
CA ARG A 86 -9.74 -14.94 3.12
C ARG A 86 -8.31 -14.91 3.67
N HIS A 87 -7.31 -14.91 2.79
CA HIS A 87 -5.91 -14.81 3.19
C HIS A 87 -5.63 -13.46 3.84
N MET A 88 -6.02 -12.35 3.21
CA MET A 88 -5.84 -10.99 3.75
C MET A 88 -6.65 -10.77 5.03
N ASP A 89 -7.80 -11.44 5.17
CA ASP A 89 -8.58 -11.51 6.41
C ASP A 89 -7.96 -12.41 7.47
N SER A 90 -6.91 -13.17 7.15
CA SER A 90 -6.13 -13.93 8.12
C SER A 90 -4.88 -13.16 8.59
N CYS A 91 -4.27 -12.37 7.69
CA CYS A 91 -3.07 -11.56 7.90
C CYS A 91 -3.19 -10.64 9.13
N GLN A 92 -2.27 -10.80 10.09
CA GLN A 92 -2.27 -10.03 11.32
C GLN A 92 -1.81 -8.60 11.08
N PHE A 93 -0.81 -8.41 10.22
CA PHE A 93 -0.31 -7.08 9.88
C PHE A 93 -1.40 -6.24 9.20
N ASN A 94 -2.08 -6.79 8.18
CA ASN A 94 -3.18 -6.12 7.50
C ASN A 94 -4.30 -5.70 8.47
N LYS A 95 -4.70 -6.60 9.37
CA LYS A 95 -5.68 -6.30 10.43
C LYS A 95 -5.24 -5.16 11.34
N ARG A 96 -3.96 -5.14 11.74
CA ARG A 96 -3.42 -4.05 12.57
C ARG A 96 -3.53 -2.72 11.85
N VAL A 97 -3.15 -2.66 10.57
CA VAL A 97 -3.28 -1.44 9.76
C VAL A 97 -4.74 -1.00 9.68
N ARG A 98 -5.67 -1.90 9.30
CA ARG A 98 -7.09 -1.58 9.13
C ARG A 98 -7.81 -1.16 10.41
N ARG A 99 -7.28 -1.51 11.59
CA ARG A 99 -7.80 -1.06 12.89
C ARG A 99 -7.37 0.35 13.27
N ILE A 100 -6.38 0.92 12.57
CA ILE A 100 -5.93 2.28 12.87
C ILE A 100 -6.99 3.27 12.42
N THR A 101 -7.46 4.06 13.38
CA THR A 101 -8.22 5.28 13.16
C THR A 101 -7.62 6.36 14.04
N ALA A 102 -7.32 7.51 13.46
CA ALA A 102 -6.71 8.64 14.15
C ALA A 102 -7.24 9.95 13.58
N PRO A 103 -7.00 11.11 14.24
CA PRO A 103 -7.27 12.41 13.64
C PRO A 103 -6.44 12.64 12.37
N SER A 104 -6.88 13.55 11.52
CA SER A 104 -6.22 13.82 10.25
C SER A 104 -4.80 14.35 10.48
N VAL A 105 -3.84 13.81 9.73
CA VAL A 105 -2.44 14.25 9.82
C VAL A 105 -2.23 15.69 9.36
N LYS A 106 -3.20 16.27 8.63
CA LYS A 106 -3.17 17.67 8.20
C LYS A 106 -3.77 18.66 9.19
N LYS A 107 -4.57 18.19 10.16
CA LYS A 107 -5.20 19.03 11.18
C LYS A 107 -4.44 19.05 12.50
N ILE A 108 -3.68 17.99 12.79
CA ILE A 108 -2.74 18.00 13.91
C ILE A 108 -1.61 18.97 13.55
N ASP A 109 -1.28 19.91 14.44
CA ASP A 109 -0.15 20.85 14.30
C ASP A 109 1.24 20.15 14.41
N ASP A 110 1.27 18.84 14.16
CA ASP A 110 2.47 18.03 14.07
C ASP A 110 2.84 17.87 12.61
N SER A 111 4.14 17.91 12.33
CA SER A 111 4.64 17.60 10.99
C SER A 111 4.30 16.16 10.60
N ILE A 112 4.09 15.92 9.31
CA ILE A 112 3.76 14.59 8.80
C ILE A 112 4.82 13.54 9.20
N GLU A 113 6.08 13.94 9.34
CA GLU A 113 7.18 13.07 9.76
C GLU A 113 6.96 12.52 11.18
N LYS A 114 6.39 13.32 12.09
CA LYS A 114 6.05 12.85 13.44
C LYS A 114 4.90 11.85 13.40
N ALA A 115 3.89 12.12 12.56
CA ALA A 115 2.78 11.20 12.38
C ALA A 115 3.26 9.86 11.79
N VAL A 116 4.11 9.90 10.76
CA VAL A 116 4.76 8.72 10.16
C VAL A 116 5.58 7.97 11.19
N SER A 117 6.40 8.66 11.98
CA SER A 117 7.21 8.03 13.03
C SER A 117 6.34 7.29 14.07
N ARG A 118 5.22 7.89 14.48
CA ARG A 118 4.27 7.29 15.42
C ARG A 118 3.57 6.06 14.83
N LEU A 119 3.10 6.16 13.58
CA LEU A 119 2.42 5.06 12.88
C LEU A 119 3.38 3.90 12.60
N ALA A 120 4.61 4.20 12.17
CA ALA A 120 5.66 3.22 11.95
C ALA A 120 6.02 2.47 13.24
N ALA A 121 6.17 3.19 14.37
CA ALA A 121 6.40 2.57 15.67
C ALA A 121 5.22 1.67 16.09
N LEU A 122 3.98 2.10 15.86
CA LEU A 122 2.78 1.31 16.17
C LEU A 122 2.69 0.03 15.32
N LEU A 123 3.20 0.07 14.09
CA LEU A 123 3.16 -1.04 13.14
C LEU A 123 4.45 -1.86 13.10
N GLU A 124 5.46 -1.50 13.89
CA GLU A 124 6.80 -2.10 13.85
C GLU A 124 7.39 -2.09 12.43
N ILE A 125 7.25 -0.95 11.74
CA ILE A 125 7.91 -0.66 10.46
C ILE A 125 9.28 -0.06 10.79
N GLU A 126 10.34 -0.80 10.46
CA GLU A 126 11.73 -0.36 10.67
C GLU A 126 12.21 0.54 9.52
N ASP A 127 13.02 1.55 9.85
CA ASP A 127 13.53 2.56 8.91
C ASP A 127 12.46 3.09 7.94
N PRO A 128 11.40 3.74 8.48
CA PRO A 128 10.22 4.05 7.70
C PRO A 128 10.51 5.16 6.69
N SER A 129 10.06 4.94 5.47
CA SER A 129 9.87 5.99 4.47
C SER A 129 8.40 6.10 4.09
N TYR A 130 8.05 7.25 3.52
CA TYR A 130 6.66 7.53 3.22
C TYR A 130 6.47 8.28 1.91
N TYR A 131 5.27 8.11 1.35
CA TYR A 131 4.75 8.91 0.24
C TYR A 131 3.35 9.42 0.57
N THR A 132 3.05 10.60 0.04
CA THR A 132 1.69 11.12 0.02
C THR A 132 1.20 11.24 -1.41
N LEU A 133 -0.08 10.96 -1.62
CA LEU A 133 -0.75 11.15 -2.90
C LEU A 133 -2.04 11.93 -2.68
N THR A 134 -2.35 12.84 -3.60
CA THR A 134 -3.67 13.49 -3.62
C THR A 134 -4.67 12.55 -4.28
N ILE A 135 -5.78 12.29 -3.60
CA ILE A 135 -6.87 11.42 -4.06
C ILE A 135 -8.11 12.30 -4.33
N LYS A 136 -9.10 11.75 -5.03
CA LYS A 136 -10.40 12.40 -5.27
C LYS A 136 -11.02 12.93 -3.96
N HIS A 137 -11.76 14.02 -4.08
CA HIS A 137 -12.51 14.66 -2.98
C HIS A 137 -11.63 15.19 -1.84
N ASN A 138 -10.45 15.74 -2.17
CA ASN A 138 -9.49 16.29 -1.19
C ASN A 138 -9.01 15.29 -0.12
N ASN A 139 -9.14 13.98 -0.40
CA ASN A 139 -8.49 12.95 0.39
C ASN A 139 -7.00 12.90 0.06
N PHE A 140 -6.20 12.47 1.03
CA PHE A 140 -4.77 12.24 0.85
C PHE A 140 -4.46 10.78 1.19
N GLY A 141 -3.82 10.07 0.27
CA GLY A 141 -3.26 8.76 0.57
C GLY A 141 -1.91 8.94 1.25
N LEU A 142 -1.65 8.16 2.30
CA LEU A 142 -0.36 8.06 2.95
C LEU A 142 0.10 6.61 2.88
N VAL A 143 1.25 6.37 2.25
CA VAL A 143 1.92 5.08 2.22
C VAL A 143 3.15 5.16 3.11
N ILE A 144 3.31 4.22 4.04
CA ILE A 144 4.49 4.08 4.90
C ILE A 144 5.09 2.70 4.63
N TYR A 145 6.39 2.60 4.43
CA TYR A 145 7.04 1.34 4.07
C TYR A 145 8.47 1.24 4.62
N GLU A 146 8.95 0.01 4.78
CA GLU A 146 10.33 -0.28 5.19
C GLU A 146 11.28 -0.13 4.01
N GLN A 147 12.36 0.63 4.20
CA GLN A 147 13.50 0.64 3.28
C GLN A 147 14.55 -0.35 3.78
N LYS A 148 14.98 -1.28 2.91
CA LYS A 148 16.02 -2.25 3.27
C LYS A 148 17.28 -2.12 2.43
N THR A 149 17.20 -1.54 1.24
CA THR A 149 18.35 -1.50 0.33
C THR A 149 18.55 -0.13 -0.32
N ALA A 150 19.81 0.19 -0.64
CA ALA A 150 20.16 1.39 -1.39
C ALA A 150 19.58 1.41 -2.82
N GLU A 151 19.12 0.25 -3.34
CA GLU A 151 18.39 0.18 -4.62
C GLU A 151 16.98 0.73 -4.49
N ASP A 152 16.33 0.60 -3.33
CA ASP A 152 14.98 1.10 -3.09
C ASP A 152 14.94 2.65 -3.19
N HIS A 153 16.04 3.32 -2.83
CA HIS A 153 16.20 4.76 -3.04
C HIS A 153 16.27 5.17 -4.51
N LYS A 154 16.77 4.32 -5.39
CA LYS A 154 16.93 4.66 -6.82
C LYS A 154 15.64 4.53 -7.61
N MET A 155 14.65 3.79 -7.08
CA MET A 155 13.38 3.50 -7.76
C MET A 155 12.21 4.32 -7.21
N GLN A 156 12.50 5.42 -6.52
CA GLN A 156 11.53 6.26 -5.84
C GLN A 156 10.48 6.85 -6.79
N GLU A 157 10.86 7.24 -8.01
CA GLU A 157 9.92 7.80 -9.00
C GLU A 157 8.99 6.71 -9.57
N GLU A 158 9.51 5.51 -9.84
CA GLU A 158 8.71 4.37 -10.26
C GLU A 158 7.77 3.92 -9.13
N LEU A 159 8.23 3.96 -7.88
CA LEU A 159 7.43 3.69 -6.68
C LEU A 159 6.27 4.65 -6.55
N LEU A 160 6.51 5.94 -6.71
CA LEU A 160 5.43 6.92 -6.73
C LEU A 160 4.39 6.61 -7.83
N THR A 161 4.86 6.26 -9.03
CA THR A 161 3.97 5.93 -10.16
C THR A 161 3.12 4.69 -9.88
N GLY A 162 3.73 3.63 -9.32
CA GLY A 162 3.01 2.43 -8.92
C GLY A 162 2.00 2.68 -7.81
N LEU A 163 2.41 3.40 -6.76
CA LEU A 163 1.54 3.72 -5.61
C LEU A 163 0.36 4.62 -6.00
N ALA A 164 0.48 5.45 -7.05
CA ALA A 164 -0.63 6.23 -7.57
C ALA A 164 -1.82 5.36 -8.02
N LEU A 165 -1.57 4.08 -8.36
CA LEU A 165 -2.63 3.12 -8.70
C LEU A 165 -3.58 2.83 -7.54
N LEU A 166 -3.13 2.98 -6.29
CA LEU A 166 -3.98 2.88 -5.10
C LEU A 166 -5.07 3.96 -5.08
N GLY A 167 -4.82 5.11 -5.70
CA GLY A 167 -5.80 6.19 -5.83
C GLY A 167 -6.97 5.88 -6.78
N PHE A 168 -6.87 4.81 -7.59
CA PHE A 168 -7.94 4.34 -8.46
C PHE A 168 -8.81 3.25 -7.82
N CYS A 169 -8.41 2.73 -6.65
CA CYS A 169 -9.20 1.77 -5.91
C CYS A 169 -10.41 2.45 -5.23
N PRO A 170 -11.55 1.75 -5.10
CA PRO A 170 -12.67 2.26 -4.32
C PRO A 170 -12.26 2.47 -2.85
N ILE A 171 -12.77 3.55 -2.26
CA ILE A 171 -12.57 3.85 -0.84
C ILE A 171 -13.73 3.21 -0.07
N ASN A 172 -13.43 2.16 0.70
CA ASN A 172 -14.40 1.41 1.51
C ASN A 172 -14.27 1.72 3.02
#